data_AF-A0A832YYK4-F1
#
_entry.id   AF-A0A832YYK4-F1
#
_cell.length_a   1.000
_cell.length_b   1.000
_cell.length_c   1.000
_cell.angle_alpha   90.00
_cell.angle_beta   90.00
_cell.angle_gamma   90.00
#
_symmetry.space_group_name_H-M   'P 1'
#
loop_
_entity.id
_entity.type
_entity.pdbx_description
1 polymer ?
#
loop_
_entity_poly.entity_id
_entity_poly.type
_entity_poly.pdbx_seq_one_letter_code
_entity_poly.pdbx_strand_id
1 'polypeptide(L)'
;MLTDLKNKVVIKVIQLSSSQRWHSSERIAQKLLEDMGLKVVETNKKVVINNVEVGEVDIIARDDEGNMYAVEVKAGKLDVTGVRQAYVNAVLLGMKPMVICKGFADDAAHELASHLGVKVIQLSDIFLVESEELEVVVREAVEDAVSSIFELVLEPLPTIRDNEKRLIEVLASAHSLQDAASKLDMSLEVLLKNIDALRSQGIIPKWARKWSSIKRCAQILATKIKIYDQITALQQTLDKMQQIVPMITKLSNVLKQALNVAENILRLLETIEMHLQRMSLPSLSSQPTAGNETQQGNDHH
;
A
#
# COMPACT_ATOMS: atom_id res chain seq x y z
N MET A 1 -8.98 3.68 -20.68
CA MET A 1 -8.20 4.50 -19.71
C MET A 1 -7.51 3.67 -18.61
N LEU A 2 -7.67 2.34 -18.58
CA LEU A 2 -7.00 1.42 -17.62
C LEU A 2 -5.95 0.50 -18.27
N THR A 3 -5.68 0.68 -19.56
CA THR A 3 -4.73 -0.13 -20.34
C THR A 3 -3.34 0.48 -20.48
N ASP A 4 -3.16 1.75 -20.09
CA ASP A 4 -1.91 2.51 -20.31
C ASP A 4 -0.94 2.52 -19.12
N LEU A 5 -1.33 1.94 -17.97
CA LEU A 5 -0.46 1.88 -16.79
C LEU A 5 0.43 0.62 -16.70
N LYS A 6 0.37 -0.29 -17.70
CA LYS A 6 1.16 -1.54 -17.66
C LYS A 6 2.60 -1.40 -18.14
N ASN A 7 3.00 -0.28 -18.75
CA ASN A 7 4.33 -0.10 -19.31
C ASN A 7 4.95 1.23 -18.87
N LYS A 8 5.59 1.25 -17.69
CA LYS A 8 6.77 2.09 -17.35
C LYS A 8 7.10 1.98 -15.86
N VAL A 9 7.61 0.82 -15.45
CA VAL A 9 8.53 0.78 -14.31
C VAL A 9 9.71 -0.07 -14.74
N VAL A 10 10.59 0.51 -15.55
CA VAL A 10 11.93 -0.03 -15.75
C VAL A 10 12.70 0.33 -14.49
N ILE A 11 12.70 -0.54 -13.49
CA ILE A 11 13.58 -0.41 -12.32
C ILE A 11 14.99 -0.68 -12.84
N LYS A 12 15.77 0.39 -12.93
CA LYS A 12 17.18 0.34 -13.31
C LYS A 12 17.93 -0.34 -12.17
N VAL A 13 18.25 -1.63 -12.33
CA VAL A 13 19.17 -2.35 -11.45
C VAL A 13 20.49 -1.59 -11.46
N ILE A 14 20.86 -0.98 -10.34
CA ILE A 14 22.15 -0.33 -10.19
C ILE A 14 23.14 -1.44 -9.84
N GLN A 15 23.78 -2.03 -10.85
CA GLN A 15 24.96 -2.85 -10.62
C GLN A 15 26.07 -1.94 -10.06
N LEU A 16 26.51 -2.21 -8.83
CA LEU A 16 27.65 -1.53 -8.24
C LEU A 16 28.90 -1.83 -9.07
N SER A 17 29.70 -0.80 -9.34
CA SER A 17 30.96 -0.99 -10.06
C SER A 17 31.94 -1.82 -9.22
N SER A 18 32.89 -2.49 -9.89
CA SER A 18 33.96 -3.25 -9.21
C SER A 18 34.71 -2.42 -8.16
N SER A 19 34.91 -1.13 -8.42
CA SER A 19 35.53 -0.18 -7.48
C SER A 19 34.65 0.07 -6.23
N GLN A 20 33.34 0.17 -6.38
CA GLN A 20 32.42 0.33 -5.23
C GLN A 20 32.34 -0.93 -4.36
N ARG A 21 32.40 -2.12 -4.97
CA ARG A 21 32.45 -3.41 -4.23
C ARG A 21 33.77 -3.56 -3.45
N TRP A 22 34.88 -3.09 -4.02
CA TRP A 22 36.19 -3.08 -3.37
C TRP A 22 36.21 -2.17 -2.13
N HIS A 23 35.76 -0.91 -2.24
CA HIS A 23 35.66 0.00 -1.10
C HIS A 23 34.69 -0.45 0.00
N SER A 24 33.67 -1.23 -0.35
CA SER A 24 32.79 -1.87 0.64
C SER A 24 33.54 -2.94 1.44
N SER A 25 34.36 -3.74 0.76
CA SER A 25 35.14 -4.83 1.37
C SER A 25 36.18 -4.30 2.35
N GLU A 26 36.88 -3.22 2.01
CA GLU A 26 37.84 -2.55 2.90
C GLU A 26 37.18 -2.00 4.17
N ARG A 27 36.03 -1.34 4.03
CA ARG A 27 35.29 -0.77 5.18
C ARG A 27 34.78 -1.85 6.12
N ILE A 28 34.33 -2.99 5.60
CA ILE A 28 33.93 -4.15 6.40
C ILE A 28 35.16 -4.74 7.11
N ALA A 29 36.28 -4.86 6.40
CA ALA A 29 37.54 -5.33 6.98
C ALA A 29 38.06 -4.41 8.11
N GLN A 30 37.98 -3.09 7.95
CA GLN A 30 38.32 -2.13 9.00
C GLN A 30 37.47 -2.34 10.25
N LYS A 31 36.15 -2.44 10.08
CA LYS A 31 35.25 -2.64 11.21
C LYS A 31 35.50 -3.97 11.92
N LEU A 32 35.76 -5.03 11.16
CA LEU A 32 36.15 -6.34 11.69
C LEU A 32 37.43 -6.25 12.53
N LEU A 33 38.46 -5.59 12.03
CA LEU A 33 39.72 -5.41 12.76
C LEU A 33 39.48 -4.67 14.09
N GLU A 34 38.67 -3.62 14.07
CA GLU A 34 38.27 -2.88 15.29
C GLU A 34 37.53 -3.77 16.30
N ASP A 35 36.57 -4.57 15.83
CA ASP A 35 35.79 -5.48 16.68
C ASP A 35 36.66 -6.61 17.27
N MET A 36 37.76 -6.97 16.60
CA MET A 36 38.79 -7.89 17.09
C MET A 36 39.79 -7.23 18.04
N GLY A 37 39.62 -5.94 18.38
CA GLY A 37 40.50 -5.20 19.27
C GLY A 37 41.75 -4.61 18.59
N LEU A 38 41.80 -4.59 17.25
CA LEU A 38 42.88 -3.91 16.54
C LEU A 38 42.50 -2.47 16.19
N LYS A 39 43.44 -1.54 16.35
CA LYS A 39 43.29 -0.16 15.91
C LYS A 39 43.77 0.01 14.47
N VAL A 40 42.91 0.51 13.59
CA VAL A 40 43.30 0.93 12.23
C VAL A 40 44.16 2.19 12.32
N VAL A 41 45.38 2.13 11.76
CA VAL A 41 46.38 3.20 11.80
C VAL A 41 46.42 3.98 10.50
N GLU A 42 46.41 3.28 9.37
CA GLU A 42 46.52 3.84 8.03
C GLU A 42 45.82 2.90 7.04
N THR A 43 45.36 3.43 5.92
CA THR A 43 44.76 2.66 4.82
C THR A 43 45.46 3.02 3.52
N ASN A 44 45.53 2.10 2.56
CA ASN A 44 46.16 2.32 1.25
C ASN A 44 47.64 2.72 1.37
N LYS A 45 48.39 1.94 2.17
CA LYS A 45 49.81 2.21 2.45
C LYS A 45 50.69 1.73 1.31
N LYS A 46 51.27 2.68 0.59
CA LYS A 46 52.28 2.40 -0.44
C LYS A 46 53.57 1.83 0.17
N VAL A 47 54.05 0.74 -0.42
CA VAL A 47 55.36 0.14 -0.13
C VAL A 47 56.39 0.75 -1.08
N VAL A 48 57.38 1.44 -0.54
CA VAL A 48 58.37 2.20 -1.32
C VAL A 48 59.78 1.73 -0.98
N ILE A 49 60.56 1.35 -2.00
CA ILE A 49 61.98 0.99 -1.89
C ILE A 49 62.78 1.94 -2.78
N ASN A 50 63.81 2.59 -2.24
CA ASN A 50 64.65 3.55 -2.99
C ASN A 50 63.82 4.61 -3.75
N ASN A 51 62.76 5.12 -3.13
CA ASN A 51 61.84 6.09 -3.70
C ASN A 51 61.02 5.58 -4.92
N VAL A 52 60.93 4.27 -5.10
CA VAL A 52 60.09 3.61 -6.11
C VAL A 52 58.99 2.84 -5.41
N GLU A 53 57.74 3.08 -5.82
CA GLU A 53 56.58 2.32 -5.35
C GLU A 53 56.62 0.90 -5.93
N VAL A 54 56.70 -0.10 -5.05
CA VAL A 54 56.83 -1.51 -5.41
C VAL A 54 55.60 -2.34 -5.02
N GLY A 55 54.68 -1.76 -4.27
CA GLY A 55 53.45 -2.41 -3.83
C GLY A 55 52.59 -1.50 -2.95
N GLU A 56 51.50 -2.06 -2.47
CA GLU A 56 50.53 -1.41 -1.59
C GLU A 56 49.99 -2.42 -0.58
N VAL A 57 49.55 -1.90 0.57
CA VAL A 57 48.85 -2.66 1.61
C VAL A 57 47.55 -1.93 1.95
N ASP A 58 46.43 -2.63 1.90
CA ASP A 58 45.10 -2.05 2.06
C ASP A 58 44.92 -1.39 3.44
N ILE A 59 45.35 -2.05 4.52
CA ILE A 59 45.17 -1.55 5.90
C ILE A 59 46.41 -1.84 6.75
N ILE A 60 46.83 -0.84 7.53
CA ILE A 60 47.79 -1.00 8.62
C ILE A 60 47.03 -1.01 9.94
N ALA A 61 47.16 -2.10 10.69
CA ALA A 61 46.47 -2.30 11.96
C ALA A 61 47.45 -2.54 13.12
N ARG A 62 47.06 -2.14 14.33
CA ARG A 62 47.86 -2.32 15.55
C ARG A 62 47.04 -3.03 16.62
N ASP A 63 47.60 -4.04 17.27
CA ASP A 63 46.97 -4.68 18.44
C ASP A 63 47.33 -3.96 19.76
N ASP A 64 46.71 -4.41 20.86
CA ASP A 64 46.94 -3.85 22.20
C ASP A 64 48.38 -4.07 22.71
N GLU A 65 49.11 -5.04 22.17
CA GLU A 65 50.52 -5.30 22.49
C GLU A 65 51.49 -4.40 21.70
N GLY A 66 50.97 -3.62 20.75
CA GLY A 66 51.76 -2.72 19.89
C GLY A 66 52.33 -3.38 18.63
N ASN A 67 51.95 -4.62 18.33
CA ASN A 67 52.35 -5.28 17.08
C ASN A 67 51.65 -4.61 15.90
N MET A 68 52.42 -4.33 14.86
CA MET A 68 51.92 -3.76 13.61
C MET A 68 51.67 -4.86 12.59
N TYR A 69 50.49 -4.81 11.97
CA TYR A 69 50.04 -5.74 10.94
C TYR A 69 49.85 -5.00 9.62
N ALA A 70 50.41 -5.58 8.55
CA ALA A 70 50.10 -5.21 7.18
C ALA A 70 48.98 -6.15 6.69
N VAL A 71 47.78 -5.60 6.52
CA VAL A 71 46.56 -6.35 6.22
C VAL A 71 46.18 -6.18 4.76
N GLU A 72 46.06 -7.31 4.05
CA GLU A 72 45.52 -7.39 2.70
C GLU A 72 44.07 -7.89 2.75
N VAL A 73 43.17 -7.27 2.00
CA VAL A 73 41.75 -7.63 1.91
C VAL A 73 41.47 -8.26 0.56
N LYS A 74 41.08 -9.53 0.56
CA LYS A 74 40.66 -10.26 -0.65
C LYS A 74 39.16 -10.57 -0.59
N ALA A 75 38.41 -10.11 -1.58
CA ALA A 75 36.98 -10.40 -1.70
C ALA A 75 36.66 -11.89 -1.96
N GLY A 76 37.65 -12.66 -2.44
CA GLY A 76 37.51 -14.07 -2.80
C GLY A 76 38.32 -15.01 -1.90
N LYS A 77 38.59 -16.21 -2.43
CA LYS A 77 39.49 -17.19 -1.80
C LYS A 77 40.95 -16.75 -1.96
N LEU A 78 41.78 -17.03 -0.96
CA LEU A 78 43.20 -16.74 -0.93
C LEU A 78 43.99 -17.85 -1.64
N ASP A 79 44.70 -17.49 -2.71
CA ASP A 79 45.59 -18.36 -3.46
C ASP A 79 47.06 -18.17 -3.04
N VAL A 80 47.94 -19.03 -3.55
CA VAL A 80 49.40 -18.99 -3.28
C VAL A 80 50.01 -17.62 -3.65
N THR A 81 49.55 -16.99 -4.73
CA THR A 81 50.04 -15.68 -5.15
C THR A 81 49.68 -14.61 -4.13
N GLY A 82 48.43 -14.58 -3.66
CA GLY A 82 47.97 -13.66 -2.63
C GLY A 82 48.73 -13.82 -1.31
N VAL A 83 49.04 -15.06 -0.91
CA VAL A 83 49.86 -15.32 0.30
C VAL A 83 51.25 -14.71 0.15
N ARG A 84 51.91 -14.92 -1.00
CA ARG A 84 53.25 -14.37 -1.26
C ARG A 84 53.23 -12.84 -1.27
N GLN A 85 52.23 -12.24 -1.91
CA GLN A 85 52.08 -10.78 -1.97
C GLN A 85 51.93 -10.18 -0.57
N ALA A 86 51.00 -10.71 0.24
CA ALA A 86 50.79 -10.24 1.60
C ALA A 86 52.06 -10.38 2.47
N TYR A 87 52.75 -11.52 2.37
CA TYR A 87 54.01 -11.76 3.07
C TYR A 87 55.10 -10.76 2.66
N VAL A 88 55.36 -10.62 1.36
CA VAL A 88 56.42 -9.75 0.84
C VAL A 88 56.16 -8.30 1.23
N ASN A 89 54.94 -7.80 1.04
CA ASN A 89 54.61 -6.42 1.37
C ASN A 89 54.74 -6.14 2.87
N ALA A 90 54.32 -7.08 3.72
CA ALA A 90 54.47 -6.95 5.16
C ALA A 90 55.95 -6.92 5.59
N VAL A 91 56.77 -7.81 5.03
CA VAL A 91 58.22 -7.85 5.32
C VAL A 91 58.92 -6.57 4.88
N LEU A 92 58.59 -6.05 3.70
CA LEU A 92 59.14 -4.77 3.20
C LEU A 92 58.80 -3.58 4.09
N LEU A 93 57.66 -3.63 4.79
CA LEU A 93 57.24 -2.62 5.76
C LEU A 93 57.70 -2.91 7.21
N GLY A 94 58.34 -4.05 7.46
CA GLY A 94 58.74 -4.48 8.81
C GLY A 94 57.55 -4.81 9.72
N MET A 95 56.45 -5.30 9.16
CA MET A 95 55.20 -5.60 9.86
C MET A 95 54.84 -7.09 9.76
N LYS A 96 53.92 -7.54 10.61
CA LYS A 96 53.39 -8.91 10.56
C LYS A 96 52.36 -9.03 9.42
N PRO A 97 52.43 -10.07 8.56
CA PRO A 97 51.48 -10.24 7.48
C PRO A 97 50.12 -10.74 7.99
N MET A 98 49.04 -10.14 7.48
CA MET A 98 47.67 -10.55 7.74
C MET A 98 46.83 -10.49 6.46
N VAL A 99 45.90 -11.42 6.29
CA VAL A 99 44.96 -11.41 5.16
C VAL A 99 43.55 -11.64 5.66
N ILE A 100 42.59 -10.87 5.15
CA ILE A 100 41.15 -11.06 5.36
C ILE A 100 40.54 -11.58 4.05
N CYS A 101 39.94 -12.78 4.06
CA CYS A 101 39.42 -13.41 2.85
C CYS A 101 38.23 -14.36 3.10
N LYS A 102 37.57 -14.87 2.04
CA LYS A 102 36.46 -15.85 2.16
C LYS A 102 36.91 -17.29 2.44
N GLY A 103 38.22 -17.54 2.62
CA GLY A 103 38.82 -18.87 2.80
C GLY A 103 40.01 -19.12 1.88
N PHE A 104 40.58 -20.33 1.90
CA PHE A 104 41.70 -20.71 1.02
C PHE A 104 41.21 -21.26 -0.33
N ALA A 105 41.98 -21.04 -1.39
CA ALA A 105 41.72 -21.55 -2.73
C ALA A 105 42.00 -23.06 -2.84
N ASP A 106 43.08 -23.51 -2.21
CA ASP A 106 43.56 -24.89 -2.16
C ASP A 106 44.41 -25.12 -0.89
N ASP A 107 44.78 -26.38 -0.64
CA ASP A 107 45.62 -26.77 0.50
C ASP A 107 47.04 -26.18 0.40
N ALA A 108 47.53 -25.92 -0.82
CA ALA A 108 48.85 -25.34 -1.03
C ALA A 108 48.92 -23.90 -0.49
N ALA A 109 47.88 -23.10 -0.69
CA ALA A 109 47.75 -21.76 -0.13
C ALA A 109 47.67 -21.79 1.40
N HIS A 110 46.96 -22.77 1.97
CA HIS A 110 46.85 -22.96 3.41
C HIS A 110 48.20 -23.29 4.05
N GLU A 111 48.88 -24.31 3.53
CA GLU A 111 50.20 -24.73 4.02
C GLU A 111 51.24 -23.62 3.88
N LEU A 112 51.23 -22.89 2.77
CA LEU A 112 52.15 -21.78 2.57
C LEU A 112 51.89 -20.63 3.55
N ALA A 113 50.63 -20.27 3.80
CA ALA A 113 50.29 -19.22 4.76
C ALA A 113 50.73 -19.59 6.17
N SER A 114 50.50 -20.84 6.58
CA SER A 114 50.95 -21.39 7.85
C SER A 114 52.48 -21.34 7.97
N HIS A 115 53.20 -21.81 6.95
CA HIS A 115 54.67 -21.84 6.94
C HIS A 115 55.30 -20.44 6.99
N LEU A 116 54.72 -19.47 6.29
CA LEU A 116 55.21 -18.08 6.24
C LEU A 116 54.72 -17.23 7.43
N GLY A 117 53.89 -17.78 8.33
CA GLY A 117 53.33 -17.04 9.46
C GLY A 117 52.35 -15.94 9.04
N VAL A 118 51.67 -16.11 7.91
CA VAL A 118 50.63 -15.18 7.44
C VAL A 118 49.34 -15.44 8.20
N LYS A 119 48.90 -14.47 9.01
CA LYS A 119 47.65 -14.59 9.78
C LYS A 119 46.45 -14.41 8.85
N VAL A 120 45.66 -15.46 8.66
CA VAL A 120 44.47 -15.41 7.79
C VAL A 120 43.20 -15.35 8.65
N ILE A 121 42.40 -14.31 8.45
CA ILE A 121 41.07 -14.14 9.03
C ILE A 121 40.05 -14.50 7.97
N GLN A 122 39.32 -15.60 8.20
CA GLN A 122 38.29 -16.05 7.27
C GLN A 122 36.96 -15.37 7.59
N LEU A 123 36.37 -14.75 6.57
CA LEU A 123 35.08 -14.08 6.64
C LEU A 123 33.90 -15.05 6.70
N SER A 124 34.12 -16.37 6.67
CA SER A 124 33.07 -17.39 6.79
C SER A 124 32.30 -17.32 8.12
N ASP A 125 32.87 -16.68 9.14
CA ASP A 125 32.25 -16.51 10.47
C ASP A 125 31.40 -15.23 10.58
N ILE A 126 31.30 -14.45 9.49
CA ILE A 126 30.57 -13.17 9.44
C ILE A 126 29.71 -13.20 8.18
N PHE A 127 28.39 -13.04 8.31
CA PHE A 127 27.49 -12.93 7.16
C PHE A 127 27.81 -11.66 6.35
N LEU A 128 28.76 -11.75 5.42
CA LEU A 128 28.90 -10.83 4.30
C LEU A 128 27.77 -11.12 3.32
N VAL A 129 26.58 -10.64 3.65
CA VAL A 129 25.50 -10.55 2.68
C VAL A 129 25.97 -9.53 1.64
N GLU A 130 26.15 -9.97 0.39
CA GLU A 130 26.50 -9.04 -0.68
C GLU A 130 25.38 -8.00 -0.83
N SER A 131 25.70 -6.79 -1.33
CA SER A 131 24.70 -5.71 -1.39
C SER A 131 23.48 -6.13 -2.22
N GLU A 132 23.73 -6.96 -3.23
CA GLU A 132 22.75 -7.58 -4.11
C GLU A 132 21.87 -8.62 -3.38
N GLU A 133 22.46 -9.45 -2.52
CA GLU A 133 21.70 -10.43 -1.72
C GLU A 133 20.83 -9.73 -0.67
N LEU A 134 21.36 -8.67 -0.05
CA LEU A 134 20.60 -7.87 0.91
C LEU A 134 19.44 -7.17 0.21
N GLU A 135 19.65 -6.66 -1.01
CA GLU A 135 18.59 -6.05 -1.81
C GLU A 135 17.47 -7.07 -2.09
N VAL A 136 17.81 -8.30 -2.47
CA VAL A 136 16.83 -9.36 -2.72
C VAL A 136 16.03 -9.65 -1.45
N VAL A 137 16.71 -9.89 -0.33
CA VAL A 137 16.04 -10.21 0.95
C VAL A 137 15.15 -9.08 1.43
N VAL A 138 15.62 -7.83 1.35
CA VAL A 138 14.85 -6.66 1.76
C VAL A 138 13.65 -6.45 0.84
N ARG A 139 13.82 -6.58 -0.47
CA ARG A 139 12.73 -6.46 -1.44
C ARG A 139 11.65 -7.51 -1.17
N GLU A 140 12.02 -8.78 -1.05
CA GLU A 140 11.08 -9.86 -0.76
C GLU A 140 10.34 -9.63 0.55
N ALA A 141 11.05 -9.24 1.62
CA ALA A 141 10.42 -8.94 2.91
C ALA A 141 9.42 -7.77 2.83
N VAL A 142 9.71 -6.75 2.02
CA VAL A 142 8.80 -5.62 1.79
C VAL A 142 7.61 -6.05 0.94
N GLU A 143 7.84 -6.80 -0.14
CA GLU A 143 6.78 -7.34 -1.00
C GLU A 143 5.81 -8.23 -0.21
N ASP A 144 6.32 -9.10 0.66
CA ASP A 144 5.51 -9.97 1.53
C ASP A 144 4.69 -9.15 2.54
N ALA A 145 5.31 -8.15 3.17
CA ALA A 145 4.64 -7.28 4.15
C ALA A 145 3.52 -6.46 3.50
N VAL A 146 3.76 -5.94 2.29
CA VAL A 146 2.79 -5.18 1.52
C VAL A 146 1.66 -6.08 1.01
N SER A 147 2.00 -7.24 0.44
CA SER A 147 1.02 -8.23 -0.05
C SER A 147 0.09 -8.69 1.07
N SER A 148 0.65 -8.98 2.25
CA SER A 148 -0.13 -9.36 3.44
C SER A 148 -1.17 -8.33 3.88
N ILE A 149 -0.89 -7.04 3.67
CA ILE A 149 -1.85 -5.95 3.97
C ILE A 149 -2.89 -5.87 2.87
N PHE A 150 -2.48 -5.97 1.59
CA PHE A 150 -3.39 -5.93 0.45
C PHE A 150 -4.39 -7.08 0.47
N GLU A 151 -3.97 -8.29 0.82
CA GLU A 151 -4.87 -9.44 1.02
C GLU A 151 -5.99 -9.06 1.99
N LEU A 152 -5.66 -8.54 3.17
CA LEU A 152 -6.66 -8.15 4.16
C LEU A 152 -7.61 -7.04 3.66
N VAL A 153 -7.12 -6.10 2.86
CA VAL A 153 -7.92 -4.99 2.33
C VAL A 153 -8.84 -5.45 1.20
N LEU A 154 -8.30 -6.20 0.23
CA LEU A 154 -8.95 -6.53 -1.04
C LEU A 154 -9.81 -7.79 -0.96
N GLU A 155 -9.54 -8.71 -0.04
CA GLU A 155 -10.38 -9.89 0.12
C GLU A 155 -11.82 -9.52 0.49
N PRO A 156 -12.84 -10.29 0.06
CA PRO A 156 -14.20 -10.12 0.51
C PRO A 156 -14.29 -10.13 2.04
N LEU A 157 -15.22 -9.36 2.60
CA LEU A 157 -15.42 -9.38 4.05
C LEU A 157 -15.88 -10.79 4.46
N PRO A 158 -15.18 -11.48 5.38
CA PRO A 158 -15.62 -12.78 5.86
C PRO A 158 -16.94 -12.64 6.60
N THR A 159 -17.64 -13.75 6.81
CA THR A 159 -18.83 -13.76 7.66
C THR A 159 -18.41 -13.53 9.10
N ILE A 160 -18.77 -12.37 9.65
CA ILE A 160 -18.42 -11.94 11.01
C ILE A 160 -19.72 -11.83 11.82
N ARG A 161 -19.77 -12.54 12.96
CA ARG A 161 -20.88 -12.51 13.91
C ARG A 161 -20.90 -11.19 14.69
N ASP A 162 -22.05 -10.79 15.23
CA ASP A 162 -22.18 -9.49 15.93
C ASP A 162 -21.26 -9.36 17.15
N ASN A 163 -21.04 -10.45 17.89
CA ASN A 163 -20.08 -10.47 19.01
C ASN A 163 -18.63 -10.25 18.53
N GLU A 164 -18.28 -10.79 17.36
CA GLU A 164 -16.97 -10.60 16.73
C GLU A 164 -16.81 -9.18 16.17
N LYS A 165 -17.87 -8.60 15.59
CA LYS A 165 -17.89 -7.20 15.15
C LYS A 165 -17.57 -6.27 16.33
N ARG A 166 -18.26 -6.45 17.46
CA ARG A 166 -18.02 -5.67 18.68
C ARG A 166 -16.57 -5.81 19.17
N LEU A 167 -16.05 -7.03 19.17
CA LEU A 167 -14.64 -7.29 19.52
C LEU A 167 -13.68 -6.52 18.60
N ILE A 168 -13.89 -6.58 17.28
CA ILE A 168 -13.07 -5.87 16.29
C ILE A 168 -13.12 -4.35 16.49
N GLU A 169 -14.30 -3.77 16.74
CA GLU A 169 -14.46 -2.34 16.99
C GLU A 169 -13.73 -1.86 18.25
N VAL A 170 -13.78 -2.65 19.33
CA VAL A 170 -13.04 -2.34 20.54
C VAL A 170 -11.54 -2.46 20.31
N LEU A 171 -11.07 -3.52 19.64
CA LEU A 171 -9.65 -3.69 19.31
C LEU A 171 -9.13 -2.55 18.42
N ALA A 172 -9.94 -2.04 17.50
CA ALA A 172 -9.57 -0.95 16.60
C ALA A 172 -9.37 0.39 17.33
N SER A 173 -10.15 0.63 18.39
CA SER A 173 -10.19 1.91 19.13
C SER A 173 -9.35 1.90 20.41
N ALA A 174 -9.08 0.74 21.01
CA ALA A 174 -8.35 0.64 22.27
C ALA A 174 -6.87 1.06 22.16
N HIS A 175 -6.31 1.54 23.27
CA HIS A 175 -4.89 1.94 23.35
C HIS A 175 -3.95 0.76 23.64
N SER A 176 -4.43 -0.22 24.41
CA SER A 176 -3.69 -1.42 24.82
C SER A 176 -4.60 -2.65 24.88
N LEU A 177 -4.01 -3.83 25.00
CA LEU A 177 -4.75 -5.07 25.25
C LEU A 177 -5.56 -5.00 26.56
N GLN A 178 -5.01 -4.36 27.59
CA GLN A 178 -5.68 -4.19 28.89
C GLN A 178 -6.87 -3.23 28.79
N ASP A 179 -6.75 -2.13 28.03
CA ASP A 179 -7.86 -1.22 27.75
C ASP A 179 -8.97 -1.94 26.96
N ALA A 180 -8.60 -2.73 25.95
CA ALA A 180 -9.56 -3.53 25.18
C ALA A 180 -10.32 -4.54 26.07
N ALA A 181 -9.59 -5.25 26.94
CA ALA A 181 -10.19 -6.23 27.87
C ALA A 181 -11.18 -5.55 28.84
N SER A 182 -10.80 -4.38 29.36
CA SER A 182 -11.64 -3.57 30.26
C SER A 182 -12.92 -3.08 29.57
N LYS A 183 -12.82 -2.59 28.33
CA LYS A 183 -13.97 -2.14 27.52
C LYS A 183 -14.94 -3.26 27.15
N LEU A 184 -14.44 -4.49 27.08
CA LEU A 184 -15.23 -5.69 26.79
C LEU A 184 -15.72 -6.42 28.04
N ASP A 185 -15.39 -5.90 29.23
CA ASP A 185 -15.71 -6.50 30.53
C ASP A 185 -15.28 -7.97 30.62
N MET A 186 -14.05 -8.26 30.17
CA MET A 186 -13.48 -9.60 30.18
C MET A 186 -12.03 -9.60 30.68
N SER A 187 -11.56 -10.75 31.13
CA SER A 187 -10.15 -10.91 31.49
C SER A 187 -9.25 -10.89 30.27
N LEU A 188 -7.97 -10.53 30.46
CA LEU A 188 -6.98 -10.53 29.39
C LEU A 188 -6.82 -11.91 28.74
N GLU A 189 -6.91 -12.98 29.53
CA GLU A 189 -6.79 -14.35 29.01
C GLU A 189 -7.96 -14.72 28.08
N VAL A 190 -9.18 -14.33 28.44
CA VAL A 190 -10.37 -14.54 27.61
C VAL A 190 -10.27 -13.72 26.32
N LEU A 191 -9.80 -12.47 26.41
CA LEU A 191 -9.58 -11.64 25.23
C LEU A 191 -8.58 -12.28 24.26
N LEU A 192 -7.44 -12.79 24.76
CA LEU A 192 -6.44 -13.45 23.93
C LEU A 192 -6.99 -14.70 23.25
N LYS A 193 -7.77 -15.52 23.96
CA LYS A 193 -8.47 -16.69 23.37
C LYS A 193 -9.43 -16.26 22.26
N ASN A 194 -10.16 -15.16 22.43
CA ASN A 194 -11.04 -14.63 21.40
C ASN A 194 -10.27 -14.11 20.18
N ILE A 195 -9.14 -13.44 20.38
CA ILE A 195 -8.25 -13.01 19.28
C ILE A 195 -7.68 -14.21 18.53
N ASP A 196 -7.28 -15.26 19.24
CA ASP A 196 -6.78 -16.50 18.65
C ASP A 196 -7.88 -17.24 17.88
N ALA A 197 -9.12 -17.20 18.35
CA ALA A 197 -10.28 -17.72 17.63
C ALA A 197 -10.49 -16.97 16.30
N LEU A 198 -10.48 -15.62 16.32
CA LEU A 198 -10.54 -14.82 15.10
C LEU A 198 -9.41 -15.16 14.11
N ARG A 199 -8.21 -15.46 14.62
CA ARG A 199 -7.07 -15.88 13.79
C ARG A 199 -7.25 -17.27 13.20
N SER A 200 -7.79 -18.21 13.98
CA SER A 200 -8.07 -19.58 13.51
C SER A 200 -9.14 -19.62 12.43
N GLN A 201 -10.12 -18.70 12.50
CA GLN A 201 -11.19 -18.53 11.51
C GLN A 201 -10.73 -17.77 10.25
N GLY A 202 -9.51 -17.24 10.22
CA GLY A 202 -9.00 -16.44 9.11
C GLY A 202 -9.51 -14.99 9.07
N ILE A 203 -10.25 -14.54 10.09
CA ILE A 203 -10.73 -13.14 10.17
C ILE A 203 -9.54 -12.20 10.43
N ILE A 204 -8.64 -12.59 11.35
CA ILE A 204 -7.38 -11.89 11.59
C ILE A 204 -6.24 -12.71 10.96
N PRO A 205 -5.31 -12.10 10.19
CA PRO A 205 -4.20 -12.82 9.60
C PRO A 205 -3.28 -13.51 10.62
N LYS A 206 -2.73 -14.67 10.24
CA LYS A 206 -1.88 -15.49 11.14
C LYS A 206 -0.60 -14.80 11.61
N TRP A 207 -0.08 -13.87 10.82
CA TRP A 207 1.11 -13.08 11.14
C TRP A 207 0.86 -11.98 12.19
N ALA A 208 -0.40 -11.61 12.43
CA ALA A 208 -0.76 -10.56 13.39
C ALA A 208 -0.70 -11.06 14.84
N ARG A 209 0.51 -11.11 15.40
CA ARG A 209 0.78 -11.54 16.78
C ARG A 209 1.02 -10.39 17.77
N LYS A 210 1.60 -9.29 17.29
CA LYS A 210 1.87 -8.10 18.12
C LYS A 210 0.62 -7.23 18.22
N TRP A 211 0.42 -6.57 19.36
CA TRP A 211 -0.70 -5.65 19.59
C TRP A 211 -0.88 -4.63 18.46
N SER A 212 0.21 -4.00 18.02
CA SER A 212 0.19 -3.02 16.92
C SER A 212 -0.35 -3.59 15.60
N SER A 213 -0.02 -4.86 15.30
CA SER A 213 -0.50 -5.54 14.10
C SER A 213 -1.97 -5.93 14.24
N ILE A 214 -2.35 -6.48 15.39
CA ILE A 214 -3.75 -6.83 15.70
C ILE A 214 -4.65 -5.58 15.59
N LYS A 215 -4.24 -4.47 16.21
CA LYS A 215 -4.96 -3.20 16.16
C LYS A 215 -5.11 -2.68 14.74
N ARG A 216 -4.05 -2.70 13.93
CA ARG A 216 -4.12 -2.29 12.51
C ARG A 216 -5.08 -3.16 11.71
N CYS A 217 -5.01 -4.48 11.88
CA CYS A 217 -5.95 -5.39 11.23
C CYS A 217 -7.39 -5.09 11.66
N ALA A 218 -7.62 -4.88 12.96
CA ALA A 218 -8.94 -4.53 13.49
C ALA A 218 -9.47 -3.19 12.93
N GLN A 219 -8.60 -2.18 12.76
CA GLN A 219 -8.97 -0.89 12.15
C GLN A 219 -9.39 -1.05 10.68
N ILE A 220 -8.66 -1.84 9.91
CA ILE A 220 -9.00 -2.16 8.51
C ILE A 220 -10.34 -2.89 8.46
N LEU A 221 -10.50 -3.95 9.27
CA LEU A 221 -11.73 -4.73 9.33
C LEU A 221 -12.93 -3.90 9.78
N ALA A 222 -12.81 -3.09 10.83
CA ALA A 222 -13.86 -2.19 11.30
C ALA A 222 -14.28 -1.19 10.21
N THR A 223 -13.32 -0.67 9.45
CA THR A 223 -13.61 0.22 8.31
C THR A 223 -14.34 -0.52 7.20
N LYS A 224 -13.90 -1.73 6.84
CA LYS A 224 -14.59 -2.57 5.86
C LYS A 224 -16.02 -2.85 6.31
N ILE A 225 -16.24 -3.29 7.55
CA ILE A 225 -17.58 -3.56 8.10
C ILE A 225 -18.49 -2.33 7.91
N LYS A 226 -18.03 -1.14 8.32
CA LYS A 226 -18.80 0.11 8.15
C LYS A 226 -19.17 0.40 6.70
N ILE A 227 -18.23 0.20 5.77
CA ILE A 227 -18.48 0.39 4.33
C ILE A 227 -19.53 -0.61 3.84
N TYR A 228 -19.41 -1.88 4.21
CA TYR A 228 -20.38 -2.92 3.83
C TYR A 228 -21.78 -2.64 4.39
N ASP A 229 -21.88 -2.22 5.65
CA ASP A 229 -23.15 -1.86 6.28
C ASP A 229 -23.79 -0.65 5.58
N GLN A 230 -23.00 0.37 5.22
CA GLN A 230 -23.47 1.53 4.45
C GLN A 230 -23.95 1.16 3.04
N ILE A 231 -23.20 0.32 2.32
CA ILE A 231 -23.60 -0.17 1.00
C ILE A 231 -24.92 -0.94 1.09
N THR A 232 -25.07 -1.79 2.12
CA THR A 232 -26.29 -2.56 2.34
C THR A 232 -27.49 -1.65 2.64
N ALA A 233 -27.31 -0.62 3.46
CA ALA A 233 -28.36 0.36 3.75
C ALA A 233 -28.77 1.18 2.50
N LEU A 234 -27.80 1.52 1.64
CA LEU A 234 -28.06 2.18 0.36
C LEU A 234 -28.84 1.27 -0.58
N GLN A 235 -28.48 -0.01 -0.68
CA GLN A 235 -29.21 -1.00 -1.48
C GLN A 235 -30.67 -1.11 -1.02
N GLN A 236 -30.92 -1.25 0.29
CA GLN A 236 -32.28 -1.29 0.83
C GLN A 236 -33.09 -0.02 0.54
N THR A 237 -32.44 1.14 0.54
CA THR A 237 -33.08 2.40 0.22
C THR A 237 -33.43 2.48 -1.27
N LEU A 238 -32.52 2.02 -2.13
CA LEU A 238 -32.73 1.95 -3.57
C LEU A 238 -33.88 1.00 -3.92
N ASP A 239 -33.95 -0.17 -3.28
CA ASP A 239 -35.03 -1.14 -3.46
C ASP A 239 -36.40 -0.53 -3.10
N LYS A 240 -36.47 0.21 -1.98
CA LYS A 240 -37.68 0.95 -1.59
C LYS A 240 -38.06 2.00 -2.62
N MET A 241 -37.09 2.75 -3.15
CA MET A 241 -37.35 3.74 -4.20
C MET A 241 -37.88 3.08 -5.49
N GLN A 242 -37.29 1.96 -5.89
CA GLN A 242 -37.74 1.18 -7.05
C GLN A 242 -39.19 0.68 -6.89
N GLN A 243 -39.65 0.40 -5.67
CA GLN A 243 -41.05 0.06 -5.40
C GLN A 243 -42.01 1.26 -5.50
N ILE A 244 -41.54 2.49 -5.23
CA ILE A 244 -42.37 3.71 -5.27
C ILE A 244 -42.60 4.19 -6.71
N VAL A 245 -41.58 4.09 -7.57
CA VAL A 245 -41.66 4.52 -8.99
C VAL A 245 -42.91 3.99 -9.71
N PRO A 246 -43.26 2.69 -9.69
CA PRO A 246 -44.45 2.19 -10.37
C PRO A 246 -45.76 2.71 -9.75
N MET A 247 -45.79 2.99 -8.45
CA MET A 247 -46.97 3.60 -7.80
C MET A 247 -47.21 5.03 -8.32
N ILE A 248 -46.14 5.83 -8.43
CA ILE A 248 -46.21 7.19 -8.99
C ILE A 248 -46.65 7.14 -10.46
N THR A 249 -46.10 6.21 -11.26
CA THR A 249 -46.51 6.03 -12.65
C THR A 249 -47.99 5.66 -12.77
N LYS A 250 -48.49 4.77 -11.91
CA LYS A 250 -49.91 4.41 -11.86
C LYS A 250 -50.79 5.61 -11.50
N LEU A 251 -50.41 6.38 -10.49
CA LEU A 251 -51.14 7.58 -10.07
C LEU A 251 -51.17 8.65 -11.19
N SER A 252 -50.03 8.89 -11.85
CA SER A 252 -49.93 9.78 -13.00
C SER A 252 -50.89 9.40 -14.12
N ASN A 253 -51.00 8.10 -14.44
CA ASN A 253 -51.94 7.61 -15.44
C ASN A 253 -53.41 7.84 -15.04
N VAL A 254 -53.76 7.63 -13.77
CA VAL A 254 -55.12 7.91 -13.27
C VAL A 254 -55.45 9.39 -13.36
N LEU A 255 -54.51 10.27 -12.98
CA LEU A 255 -54.71 11.73 -13.07
C LEU A 255 -54.88 12.19 -14.52
N LYS A 256 -54.10 11.64 -15.47
CA LYS A 256 -54.27 11.92 -16.91
C LYS A 256 -55.66 11.48 -17.41
N GLN A 257 -56.15 10.33 -16.97
CA GLN A 257 -57.50 9.87 -17.33
C GLN A 257 -58.58 10.81 -16.79
N ALA A 258 -58.47 11.22 -15.52
CA ALA A 258 -59.42 12.16 -14.90
C ALA A 258 -59.43 13.52 -15.62
N LEU A 259 -58.25 14.03 -16.02
CA LEU A 259 -58.13 15.28 -16.77
C LEU A 259 -58.84 15.19 -18.13
N ASN A 260 -58.62 14.10 -18.88
CA ASN A 260 -59.33 13.86 -20.14
C ASN A 260 -60.86 13.83 -19.97
N VAL A 261 -61.36 13.22 -18.89
CA VAL A 261 -62.80 13.21 -18.61
C VAL A 261 -63.32 14.62 -18.33
N ALA A 262 -62.59 15.41 -17.53
CA ALA A 262 -62.97 16.78 -17.24
C ALA A 262 -63.00 17.65 -18.51
N GLU A 263 -61.99 17.53 -19.39
CA GLU A 263 -61.96 18.22 -20.68
C GLU A 263 -63.15 17.87 -21.56
N ASN A 264 -63.54 16.58 -21.61
CA ASN A 264 -64.71 16.14 -22.37
C ASN A 264 -66.02 16.70 -21.82
N ILE A 265 -66.18 16.76 -20.50
CA ILE A 265 -67.36 17.36 -19.86
C ILE A 265 -67.45 18.85 -20.21
N LEU A 266 -66.32 19.57 -20.16
CA LEU A 266 -66.25 20.99 -20.47
C LEU A 266 -66.71 21.27 -21.91
N ARG A 267 -66.21 20.49 -22.89
CA ARG A 267 -66.65 20.57 -24.29
C ARG A 267 -68.15 20.28 -24.47
N LEU A 268 -68.68 19.33 -23.70
CA LEU A 268 -70.10 19.01 -23.74
C LEU A 268 -70.96 20.17 -23.22
N LEU A 269 -70.54 20.80 -22.13
CA LEU A 269 -71.20 21.98 -21.56
C LEU A 269 -71.19 23.15 -22.54
N GLU A 270 -70.04 23.45 -23.17
CA GLU A 270 -69.94 24.46 -24.23
C GLU A 270 -70.91 24.17 -25.39
N THR A 271 -71.02 22.89 -25.79
CA THR A 271 -71.95 22.48 -26.86
C THR A 271 -73.41 22.68 -26.47
N ILE A 272 -73.78 22.33 -25.23
CA ILE A 272 -75.12 22.51 -24.68
C ILE A 272 -75.46 24.00 -24.59
N GLU A 273 -74.52 24.83 -24.11
CA GLU A 273 -74.68 26.28 -24.03
C GLU A 273 -74.96 26.90 -25.41
N MET A 274 -74.20 26.50 -26.44
CA MET A 274 -74.46 26.91 -27.82
C MET A 274 -75.86 26.49 -28.32
N HIS A 275 -76.35 25.30 -27.95
CA HIS A 275 -77.69 24.85 -28.33
C HIS A 275 -78.80 25.61 -27.60
N LEU A 276 -78.62 25.90 -26.31
CA LEU A 276 -79.55 26.72 -25.53
C LEU A 276 -79.63 28.15 -26.08
N GLN A 277 -78.49 28.75 -26.45
CA GLN A 277 -78.46 30.06 -27.11
C GLN A 277 -79.20 30.05 -28.47
N ARG A 278 -79.10 28.96 -29.25
CA ARG A 278 -79.84 28.79 -30.52
C ARG A 278 -81.34 28.59 -30.33
N MET A 279 -81.77 27.90 -29.27
CA MET A 279 -83.19 27.70 -28.95
C MET A 279 -83.86 28.96 -28.36
N SER A 280 -83.07 29.94 -27.91
CA SER A 280 -83.54 31.20 -27.32
C SER A 280 -83.85 32.29 -28.34
N LEU A 281 -83.78 32.01 -29.66
CA LEU A 281 -84.12 32.96 -30.72
C LEU A 281 -85.57 32.72 -31.21
N PRO A 282 -86.49 33.70 -31.09
CA PRO A 282 -87.85 33.54 -31.59
C PRO A 282 -87.90 33.63 -33.12
N SER A 283 -88.55 32.66 -33.73
CA SER A 283 -89.04 32.73 -35.12
C SER A 283 -90.20 33.73 -35.20
N LEU A 284 -89.95 34.90 -35.77
CA LEU A 284 -91.00 35.78 -36.27
C LEU A 284 -90.76 36.07 -37.75
N SER A 285 -91.35 35.21 -38.57
CA SER A 285 -91.68 35.49 -39.97
C SER A 285 -93.20 35.59 -40.09
N SER A 286 -93.72 36.78 -40.38
CA SER A 286 -94.76 36.98 -41.40
C SER A 286 -95.15 38.47 -41.50
N GLN A 287 -95.21 38.92 -42.76
CA GLN A 287 -95.47 40.26 -43.31
C GLN A 287 -96.95 40.75 -43.12
N PRO A 288 -97.47 41.69 -43.95
CA PRO A 288 -97.44 43.15 -43.81
C PRO A 288 -98.88 43.73 -43.73
N THR A 289 -99.04 45.05 -43.53
CA THR A 289 -99.89 45.96 -44.35
C THR A 289 -100.16 47.29 -43.64
N ALA A 290 -99.91 48.36 -44.41
CA ALA A 290 -100.68 49.59 -44.59
C ALA A 290 -101.15 50.41 -43.38
N GLY A 291 -100.89 51.72 -43.44
CA GLY A 291 -101.86 52.70 -42.97
C GLY A 291 -101.29 53.94 -42.28
N ASN A 292 -100.76 54.86 -43.08
CA ASN A 292 -101.01 56.29 -43.03
C ASN A 292 -100.70 57.14 -41.76
N GLU A 293 -99.75 58.06 -42.02
CA GLU A 293 -99.93 59.52 -42.02
C GLU A 293 -99.59 60.34 -40.76
N THR A 294 -98.53 61.15 -40.96
CA THR A 294 -98.36 62.57 -40.56
C THR A 294 -98.44 62.93 -39.06
N GLN A 295 -97.66 63.85 -38.51
CA GLN A 295 -96.96 65.02 -39.06
C GLN A 295 -96.04 65.62 -37.98
N GLN A 296 -95.05 66.42 -38.41
CA GLN A 296 -94.38 67.50 -37.66
C GLN A 296 -93.53 67.09 -36.45
N GLY A 297 -92.30 67.57 -36.28
CA GLY A 297 -91.57 68.59 -37.02
C GLY A 297 -90.42 69.07 -36.16
N ASN A 298 -89.37 69.50 -36.86
CA ASN A 298 -88.44 70.54 -36.46
C ASN A 298 -87.43 70.27 -35.32
N ASP A 299 -86.19 70.19 -35.80
CA ASP A 299 -85.20 71.26 -35.68
C ASP A 299 -84.00 71.03 -34.77
N HIS A 300 -82.88 70.86 -35.46
CA HIS A 300 -81.79 71.83 -35.59
C HIS A 300 -80.43 71.45 -34.99
N HIS A 301 -79.51 71.36 -35.98
CA HIS A 301 -78.05 71.52 -35.98
C HIS A 301 -77.20 70.30 -35.62
#